data_AF-A0A2U3CF29-F1
#
_entry.id   AF-A0A2U3CF29-F1
#
_cell.length_a   1.000
_cell.length_b   1.000
_cell.length_c   1.000
_cell.angle_alpha   90.00
_cell.angle_beta   90.00
_cell.angle_gamma   90.00
#
_symmetry.space_group_name_H-M   'P 1'
#
loop_
_entity.id
_entity.type
_entity.pdbx_description
1 polymer ?
#
loop_
_entity_poly.entity_id
_entity_poly.type
_entity_poly.pdbx_seq_one_letter_code
_entity_poly.pdbx_strand_id
1 'polypeptide(L)'
;MAETMNQNYLYVGSLITSVIGAALLLFGDFAGWYWWDQYVEVTVWIGIYLDFSPSNLLVTPILLVAVALLAFCAYVSYLGLMDNLEDSFSRFGIFAAIAAIGIQLGVFMIFALINIIEDNAWWPDVGFYGGVIGGALTLTFLYLSNQQKTSFK
;
A
#
# COMPACT_ATOMS: atom_id res chain seq x y z
N MET A 1 6.97 23.31 21.20
CA MET A 1 8.19 23.23 20.37
C MET A 1 8.82 21.84 20.38
N ALA A 2 9.27 21.30 21.52
CA ALA A 2 9.79 19.93 21.56
C ALA A 2 8.73 18.89 21.16
N GLU A 3 7.53 18.96 21.74
CA GLU A 3 6.42 18.02 21.47
C GLU A 3 5.89 18.10 20.03
N THR A 4 5.84 19.30 19.45
CA THR A 4 5.41 19.49 18.05
C THR A 4 6.43 18.89 17.06
N MET A 5 7.73 18.97 17.35
CA MET A 5 8.71 18.18 16.58
C MET A 5 8.53 16.67 16.79
N ASN A 6 8.07 16.24 17.97
CA ASN A 6 7.94 14.83 18.33
C ASN A 6 6.77 14.12 17.62
N GLN A 7 5.66 14.82 17.33
CA GLN A 7 4.58 14.26 16.51
C GLN A 7 4.85 14.36 15.01
N ASN A 8 5.51 15.43 14.54
CA ASN A 8 5.70 15.66 13.11
C ASN A 8 6.55 14.56 12.44
N TYR A 9 7.57 14.00 13.09
CA TYR A 9 8.32 12.89 12.48
C TYR A 9 7.50 11.60 12.34
N LEU A 10 6.48 11.37 13.17
CA LEU A 10 5.60 10.21 13.05
C LEU A 10 4.70 10.34 11.81
N TYR A 11 4.12 11.52 11.59
CA TYR A 11 3.33 11.77 10.37
C TYR A 11 4.19 11.84 9.10
N VAL A 12 5.44 12.33 9.16
CA VAL A 12 6.40 12.18 8.04
C VAL A 12 6.69 10.70 7.79
N GLY A 13 6.90 9.89 8.84
CA GLY A 13 7.12 8.45 8.74
C GLY A 13 5.96 7.74 8.05
N SER A 14 4.73 7.91 8.54
CA SER A 14 3.54 7.30 7.93
C SER A 14 3.27 7.80 6.52
N LEU A 15 3.51 9.09 6.22
CA LEU A 15 3.40 9.64 4.86
C LEU A 15 4.37 8.93 3.90
N ILE A 16 5.66 8.84 4.26
CA ILE A 16 6.67 8.21 3.42
C ILE A 16 6.37 6.72 3.22
N THR A 17 6.05 5.96 4.28
CA THR A 17 5.84 4.51 4.15
C THR A 17 4.52 4.15 3.47
N SER A 18 3.50 5.01 3.53
CA SER A 18 2.24 4.80 2.82
C SER A 18 2.35 5.14 1.34
N VAL A 19 3.05 6.24 0.98
CA VAL A 19 3.33 6.58 -0.42
C VAL A 19 4.24 5.52 -1.06
N ILE A 20 5.32 5.10 -0.39
CA ILE A 20 6.20 4.05 -0.91
C ILE A 20 5.46 2.70 -0.97
N GLY A 21 4.68 2.33 0.05
CA GLY A 21 3.90 1.09 0.03
C GLY A 21 2.86 1.06 -1.09
N ALA A 22 2.12 2.16 -1.30
CA ALA A 22 1.17 2.30 -2.39
C ALA A 22 1.84 2.26 -3.77
N ALA A 23 2.99 2.94 -3.92
CA ALA A 23 3.76 2.96 -5.16
C ALA A 23 4.36 1.59 -5.47
N LEU A 24 4.98 0.90 -4.50
CA LEU A 24 5.51 -0.45 -4.70
C LEU A 24 4.38 -1.43 -5.06
N LEU A 25 3.25 -1.41 -4.34
CA LEU A 25 2.10 -2.26 -4.67
C LEU A 25 1.56 -1.98 -6.08
N LEU A 26 1.46 -0.70 -6.47
CA LEU A 26 0.96 -0.30 -7.79
C LEU A 26 1.94 -0.62 -8.94
N PHE A 27 3.25 -0.42 -8.75
CA PHE A 27 4.24 -0.67 -9.80
C PHE A 27 4.77 -2.11 -9.83
N GLY A 28 4.83 -2.80 -8.69
CA GLY A 28 5.26 -4.20 -8.62
C GLY A 28 4.19 -5.15 -9.16
N ASP A 29 2.94 -5.02 -8.69
CA ASP A 29 1.89 -5.99 -9.03
C ASP A 29 1.09 -5.59 -10.29
N PHE A 30 1.24 -4.35 -10.80
CA PHE A 30 0.53 -3.89 -12.01
C PHE A 30 1.37 -3.17 -13.09
N ALA A 31 2.66 -2.84 -12.89
CA ALA A 31 3.47 -2.24 -13.96
C ALA A 31 4.40 -3.26 -14.62
N GLY A 32 3.95 -3.84 -15.72
CA GLY A 32 4.77 -4.71 -16.55
C GLY A 32 5.93 -3.96 -17.21
N TRP A 33 7.15 -4.47 -17.07
CA TRP A 33 8.33 -4.02 -17.81
C TRP A 33 8.52 -4.91 -19.03
N TYR A 34 7.86 -4.59 -20.15
CA TYR A 34 8.01 -5.37 -21.39
C TYR A 34 9.23 -4.87 -22.17
N TRP A 35 10.33 -5.65 -22.19
CA TRP A 35 11.62 -5.23 -22.76
C TRP A 35 12.16 -6.12 -23.89
N TRP A 36 12.63 -5.46 -24.94
CA TRP A 36 11.84 -5.21 -26.17
C TRP A 36 12.20 -3.72 -26.60
N ASP A 37 12.54 -3.01 -27.73
CA ASP A 37 13.17 -2.84 -29.14
C ASP A 37 13.16 -3.68 -30.48
N GLN A 38 12.77 -3.08 -31.64
CA GLN A 38 12.45 -3.80 -32.89
C GLN A 38 13.60 -4.23 -33.81
N TYR A 39 14.83 -3.76 -33.64
CA TYR A 39 15.95 -4.22 -34.49
C TYR A 39 16.52 -5.57 -34.03
N VAL A 40 16.01 -6.11 -32.92
CA VAL A 40 16.36 -7.41 -32.32
C VAL A 40 15.07 -8.21 -31.97
N GLU A 41 13.98 -7.96 -32.71
CA GLU A 41 12.62 -8.57 -32.56
C GLU A 41 11.95 -8.42 -31.18
N VAL A 42 11.79 -7.16 -30.78
CA VAL A 42 11.62 -6.72 -29.39
C VAL A 42 10.84 -5.32 -29.52
N THR A 43 10.12 -4.68 -28.59
CA THR A 43 9.49 -3.28 -28.63
C THR A 43 9.09 -2.65 -27.24
N VAL A 44 9.78 -1.65 -26.66
CA VAL A 44 9.61 -1.26 -25.22
C VAL A 44 8.19 -0.84 -24.83
N TRP A 45 7.66 -1.34 -23.68
CA TRP A 45 6.49 -0.77 -23.01
C TRP A 45 6.76 -0.43 -21.54
N ILE A 46 6.33 0.77 -21.11
CA ILE A 46 6.35 1.26 -19.73
C ILE A 46 4.95 1.83 -19.43
N GLY A 47 4.26 1.28 -18.43
CA GLY A 47 2.94 1.74 -18.00
C GLY A 47 2.38 0.90 -16.87
N ILE A 48 1.13 1.17 -16.49
CA ILE A 48 0.37 0.35 -15.54
C ILE A 48 -0.67 -0.44 -16.34
N TYR A 49 -0.64 -1.76 -16.25
CA TYR A 49 -1.56 -2.67 -16.92
C TYR A 49 -2.50 -3.27 -15.89
N LEU A 50 -3.78 -2.89 -15.99
CA LEU A 50 -4.84 -3.44 -15.14
C LEU A 50 -5.52 -4.56 -15.90
N ASP A 51 -5.17 -5.81 -15.58
CA ASP A 51 -5.83 -6.95 -16.19
C ASP A 51 -7.23 -7.18 -15.59
N PHE A 52 -8.24 -7.13 -16.45
CA PHE A 52 -9.63 -7.45 -16.14
C PHE A 52 -10.12 -8.70 -16.89
N SER A 53 -9.20 -9.57 -17.32
CA SER A 53 -9.50 -10.92 -17.80
C SER A 53 -10.36 -11.70 -16.78
N PRO A 54 -11.14 -12.72 -17.21
CA PRO A 54 -12.04 -13.44 -16.30
C PRO A 54 -11.38 -14.05 -15.05
N SER A 55 -10.08 -14.38 -15.12
CA SER A 55 -9.26 -14.84 -14.00
C SER A 55 -8.91 -13.72 -13.02
N ASN A 56 -8.58 -12.52 -13.50
CA ASN A 56 -8.09 -11.41 -12.69
C ASN A 56 -9.17 -10.35 -12.33
N LEU A 57 -10.35 -10.44 -12.94
CA LEU A 57 -11.49 -9.52 -12.79
C LEU A 57 -11.91 -9.23 -11.34
N LEU A 58 -11.71 -10.18 -10.42
CA LEU A 58 -11.97 -9.97 -8.99
C LEU A 58 -10.74 -9.43 -8.23
N VAL A 59 -9.53 -9.89 -8.55
CA VAL A 59 -8.33 -9.57 -7.77
C VAL A 59 -7.79 -8.18 -8.10
N THR A 60 -7.79 -7.78 -9.37
CA THR A 60 -7.32 -6.44 -9.80
C THR A 60 -8.07 -5.30 -9.08
N PRO A 61 -9.42 -5.26 -9.02
CA PRO A 61 -10.13 -4.27 -8.21
C PRO A 61 -9.81 -4.33 -6.71
N ILE A 62 -9.65 -5.53 -6.14
CA ILE A 62 -9.43 -5.72 -4.70
C ILE A 62 -8.05 -5.19 -4.29
N LEU A 63 -6.99 -5.48 -5.05
CA LEU A 63 -5.66 -4.92 -4.81
C LEU A 63 -5.62 -3.39 -5.02
N LEU A 64 -6.36 -2.86 -6.00
CA LEU A 64 -6.50 -1.39 -6.16
C LEU A 64 -7.17 -0.71 -4.94
N VAL A 65 -8.07 -1.41 -4.23
CA VAL A 65 -8.59 -0.90 -2.95
C VAL A 65 -7.48 -0.83 -1.89
N ALA A 66 -6.55 -1.79 -1.83
CA ALA A 66 -5.41 -1.69 -0.92
C ALA A 66 -4.48 -0.50 -1.27
N VAL A 67 -4.22 -0.25 -2.56
CA VAL A 67 -3.48 0.95 -3.03
C VAL A 67 -4.21 2.23 -2.59
N ALA A 68 -5.53 2.31 -2.79
CA ALA A 68 -6.35 3.46 -2.41
C ALA A 68 -6.39 3.70 -0.89
N LEU A 69 -6.42 2.64 -0.07
CA LEU A 69 -6.36 2.73 1.38
C LEU A 69 -4.98 3.21 1.88
N LEU A 70 -3.89 2.79 1.25
CA LEU A 70 -2.56 3.33 1.55
C LEU A 70 -2.45 4.81 1.12
N ALA A 71 -2.99 5.19 -0.04
CA ALA A 71 -3.07 6.59 -0.45
C ALA A 71 -3.94 7.45 0.51
N PHE A 72 -5.01 6.88 1.09
CA PHE A 72 -5.78 7.54 2.14
C PHE A 72 -4.96 7.70 3.44
N CYS A 73 -4.12 6.72 3.82
CA CYS A 73 -3.20 6.86 4.94
C CYS A 73 -2.16 7.97 4.70
N ALA A 74 -1.70 8.15 3.46
CA ALA A 74 -0.85 9.28 3.07
C ALA A 74 -1.58 10.62 3.27
N TYR A 75 -2.84 10.73 2.83
CA TYR A 75 -3.67 11.91 3.04
C TYR A 75 -3.94 12.22 4.53
N VAL A 76 -4.26 11.21 5.34
CA VAL A 76 -4.40 11.36 6.80
C VAL A 76 -3.10 11.84 7.44
N SER A 77 -1.94 11.33 6.97
CA SER A 77 -0.63 11.76 7.44
C SER A 77 -0.33 13.22 7.05
N TYR A 78 -0.69 13.63 5.84
CA TYR A 78 -0.58 15.01 5.38
C TYR A 78 -1.45 15.97 6.21
N LEU A 79 -2.70 15.61 6.52
CA LEU A 79 -3.54 16.40 7.44
C LEU A 79 -2.93 16.52 8.84
N GLY A 80 -2.27 15.45 9.32
CA GLY A 80 -1.51 15.47 10.58
C GLY A 80 -0.35 16.46 10.57
N LEU A 81 0.39 16.59 9.46
CA LEU A 81 1.47 17.57 9.27
C LEU A 81 0.98 19.02 9.13
N MET A 82 -0.32 19.22 8.86
CA MET A 82 -0.95 20.54 8.72
C MET A 82 -1.71 20.97 9.99
N ASP A 83 -1.56 20.24 11.10
CA ASP A 83 -2.32 20.39 12.36
C ASP A 83 -3.86 20.37 12.18
N ASN A 84 -4.34 19.87 11.04
CA ASN A 84 -5.75 19.91 10.61
C ASN A 84 -6.39 18.50 10.62
N LEU A 85 -5.95 17.65 11.55
CA LEU A 85 -6.37 16.25 11.64
C LEU A 85 -7.36 16.01 12.79
N GLU A 86 -8.63 15.77 12.42
CA GLU A 86 -9.66 15.30 13.34
C GLU A 86 -9.32 13.93 13.96
N ASP A 87 -9.72 13.73 15.22
CA ASP A 87 -9.56 12.45 15.93
C ASP A 87 -10.33 11.28 15.25
N SER A 88 -11.34 11.59 14.43
CA SER A 88 -12.10 10.68 13.56
C SER A 88 -11.21 10.12 12.44
N PHE A 89 -10.69 10.99 11.57
CA PHE A 89 -9.83 10.67 10.43
C PHE A 89 -8.57 9.92 10.85
N SER A 90 -7.97 10.30 11.99
CA SER A 90 -6.78 9.63 12.52
C SER A 90 -7.03 8.15 12.85
N ARG A 91 -8.22 7.82 13.39
CA ARG A 91 -8.64 6.43 13.63
C ARG A 91 -8.97 5.70 12.33
N PHE A 92 -9.62 6.37 11.37
CA PHE A 92 -9.87 5.80 10.04
C PHE A 92 -8.56 5.48 9.30
N GLY A 93 -7.49 6.27 9.46
CA GLY A 93 -6.16 5.95 8.92
C GLY A 93 -5.58 4.65 9.48
N ILE A 94 -5.72 4.40 10.79
CA ILE A 94 -5.33 3.12 11.40
C ILE A 94 -6.13 1.95 10.80
N PHE A 95 -7.46 2.08 10.70
CA PHE A 95 -8.30 1.04 10.11
C PHE A 95 -8.01 0.81 8.62
N ALA A 96 -7.71 1.87 7.86
CA ALA A 96 -7.34 1.78 6.46
C ALA A 96 -5.99 1.05 6.27
N ALA A 97 -4.99 1.30 7.12
CA ALA A 97 -3.73 0.55 7.07
C ALA A 97 -3.92 -0.93 7.41
N ILE A 98 -4.72 -1.25 8.45
CA ILE A 98 -5.08 -2.65 8.79
C ILE A 98 -5.80 -3.33 7.62
N ALA A 99 -6.79 -2.65 7.02
CA ALA A 99 -7.54 -3.17 5.88
C ALA A 99 -6.65 -3.37 4.64
N ALA A 100 -5.73 -2.46 4.34
CA ALA A 100 -4.81 -2.60 3.23
C ALA A 100 -3.89 -3.82 3.39
N ILE A 101 -3.37 -4.07 4.59
CA ILE A 101 -2.57 -5.29 4.89
C ILE A 101 -3.45 -6.54 4.77
N GLY A 102 -4.63 -6.53 5.39
CA GLY A 102 -5.56 -7.67 5.39
C GLY A 102 -6.05 -8.05 3.99
N ILE A 103 -6.27 -7.06 3.11
CA ILE A 103 -6.61 -7.27 1.70
C ILE A 103 -5.46 -7.95 0.96
N GLN A 104 -4.22 -7.46 1.08
CA GLN A 104 -3.07 -8.05 0.41
C GLN A 104 -2.83 -9.50 0.85
N LEU A 105 -2.88 -9.77 2.16
CA LEU A 105 -2.77 -11.13 2.70
C LEU A 105 -3.93 -12.03 2.26
N GLY A 106 -5.16 -11.50 2.18
CA GLY A 106 -6.34 -12.21 1.69
C GLY A 106 -6.22 -12.60 0.21
N VAL A 107 -5.78 -11.65 -0.64
CA VAL A 107 -5.49 -11.90 -2.06
C VAL A 107 -4.39 -12.95 -2.22
N PHE A 108 -3.29 -12.82 -1.48
CA PHE A 108 -2.20 -13.78 -1.51
C PHE A 108 -2.66 -15.20 -1.13
N MET A 109 -3.52 -15.37 -0.12
CA MET A 109 -4.10 -16.68 0.21
C MET A 109 -4.95 -17.25 -0.94
N ILE A 110 -5.75 -16.42 -1.62
CA ILE A 110 -6.54 -16.85 -2.79
C ILE A 110 -5.60 -17.29 -3.93
N PHE A 111 -4.59 -16.47 -4.25
CA PHE A 111 -3.61 -16.78 -5.30
C PHE A 111 -2.79 -18.04 -5.00
N ALA A 112 -2.34 -18.22 -3.75
CA ALA A 112 -1.61 -19.42 -3.33
C ALA A 112 -2.48 -20.69 -3.46
N LEU A 113 -3.75 -20.62 -3.09
CA LEU A 113 -4.69 -21.75 -3.24
C LEU A 113 -4.92 -22.12 -4.71
N ILE A 114 -5.01 -21.14 -5.62
CA ILE A 114 -5.14 -21.39 -7.06
C ILE A 114 -3.88 -22.06 -7.61
N ASN A 115 -2.69 -21.52 -7.31
CA ASN A 115 -1.43 -22.06 -7.82
C ASN A 115 -1.13 -23.49 -7.31
N ILE A 116 -1.58 -23.85 -6.09
CA ILE A 116 -1.51 -25.21 -5.55
C ILE A 116 -2.42 -26.19 -6.34
N ILE A 117 -3.54 -25.72 -6.90
CA ILE A 117 -4.46 -26.53 -7.71
C ILE A 117 -3.94 -26.69 -9.15
N GLU A 118 -3.25 -25.68 -9.68
CA GLU A 118 -2.76 -25.64 -11.07
C GLU A 118 -1.31 -26.15 -11.24
N ASP A 119 -0.63 -26.53 -10.15
CA ASP A 119 0.80 -26.91 -10.11
C ASP A 119 1.74 -25.83 -10.68
N ASN A 120 1.35 -24.56 -10.50
CA ASN A 120 2.07 -23.39 -11.02
C ASN A 120 3.11 -22.89 -10.00
N ALA A 121 4.38 -22.80 -10.43
CA ALA A 121 5.49 -22.33 -9.62
C ALA A 121 5.50 -20.79 -9.48
N TRP A 122 4.57 -20.26 -8.70
CA TRP A 122 4.39 -18.82 -8.46
C TRP A 122 4.86 -18.39 -7.06
N TRP A 123 5.34 -17.14 -6.95
CA TRP A 123 5.70 -16.46 -5.71
C TRP A 123 5.24 -15.00 -5.76
N PRO A 124 4.96 -14.35 -4.62
CA PRO A 124 4.60 -12.95 -4.59
C PRO A 124 5.83 -12.06 -4.87
N ASP A 125 5.62 -10.96 -5.58
CA ASP A 125 6.70 -10.07 -6.03
C ASP A 125 6.92 -8.88 -5.06
N VAL A 126 7.83 -7.98 -5.42
CA VAL A 126 8.21 -6.76 -4.69
C VAL A 126 7.01 -5.86 -4.38
N GLY A 127 5.94 -5.89 -5.19
CA GLY A 127 4.74 -5.09 -4.94
C GLY A 127 3.98 -5.54 -3.70
N PHE A 128 3.59 -6.81 -3.63
CA PHE A 128 3.04 -7.44 -2.42
C PHE A 128 3.92 -7.19 -1.17
N TYR A 129 5.23 -7.47 -1.25
CA TYR A 129 6.11 -7.28 -0.09
C TYR A 129 6.22 -5.80 0.32
N GLY A 130 6.32 -4.89 -0.65
CA GLY A 130 6.39 -3.45 -0.43
C GLY A 130 5.11 -2.86 0.16
N GLY A 131 3.95 -3.30 -0.32
CA GLY A 131 2.64 -2.88 0.20
C GLY A 131 2.33 -3.42 1.60
N VAL A 132 2.74 -4.65 1.91
CA VAL A 132 2.58 -5.24 3.26
C VAL A 132 3.51 -4.56 4.27
N ILE A 133 4.81 -4.40 3.93
CA ILE A 133 5.79 -3.76 4.83
C ILE A 133 5.50 -2.27 4.97
N GLY A 134 5.21 -1.57 3.86
CA GLY A 134 4.82 -0.15 3.87
C GLY A 134 3.53 0.09 4.68
N GLY A 135 2.53 -0.80 4.55
CA GLY A 135 1.32 -0.79 5.37
C GLY A 135 1.60 -0.99 6.85
N ALA A 136 2.44 -1.97 7.23
CA ALA A 136 2.77 -2.27 8.62
C ALA A 136 3.54 -1.13 9.31
N LEU A 137 4.49 -0.49 8.61
CA LEU A 137 5.19 0.69 9.12
C LEU A 137 4.24 1.90 9.25
N THR A 138 3.39 2.13 8.24
CA THR A 138 2.35 3.18 8.27
C THR A 138 1.42 3.02 9.46
N LEU A 139 0.92 1.79 9.69
CA LEU A 139 0.10 1.44 10.84
C LEU A 139 0.81 1.75 12.16
N THR A 140 2.10 1.39 12.26
CA THR A 140 2.91 1.63 13.46
C THR A 140 3.05 3.14 13.74
N PHE A 141 3.38 3.94 12.73
CA PHE A 141 3.51 5.38 12.86
C PHE A 141 2.18 6.08 13.21
N LEU A 142 1.07 5.74 12.54
CA LEU A 142 -0.26 6.29 12.85
C LEU A 142 -0.80 5.82 14.21
N TYR A 143 -0.43 4.63 14.67
CA TYR A 143 -0.76 4.17 16.02
C TYR A 143 0.00 4.97 17.09
N LEU A 144 1.30 5.17 16.91
CA LEU A 144 2.15 5.93 17.84
C LEU A 144 1.75 7.41 17.92
N SER A 145 1.38 8.06 16.80
CA SER A 145 0.97 9.47 16.83
C SER A 145 -0.36 9.65 17.58
N ASN A 146 -1.31 8.73 17.42
CA ASN A 146 -2.54 8.72 18.21
C ASN A 146 -2.28 8.47 19.71
N GLN A 147 -1.40 7.53 20.06
CA GLN A 147 -1.05 7.28 21.46
C GLN A 147 -0.42 8.51 22.14
N GLN A 148 0.47 9.23 21.44
CA GLN A 148 0.97 10.51 21.92
C GLN A 148 -0.18 11.54 22.08
N LYS A 149 -1.08 11.66 21.11
CA LYS A 149 -2.23 12.60 21.18
C LYS A 149 -3.21 12.29 22.33
N THR A 150 -3.24 11.06 22.84
CA THR A 150 -4.04 10.68 24.03
C THR A 150 -3.30 10.81 25.36
N SER A 151 -1.97 10.80 25.39
CA SER A 151 -1.18 10.86 26.63
C SER A 151 -1.09 12.25 27.27
N PHE A 152 -1.66 13.28 26.61
CA PHE A 152 -1.64 14.68 27.04
C PHE A 152 -3.06 15.30 27.12
N LYS A 153 -4.10 14.46 27.28
CA LYS A 153 -5.49 14.87 27.55
C LYS A 153 -5.90 14.43 28.96
#